data_AF-A0A3N8GZE0-F1
#
_entry.id   AF-A0A3N8GZE0-F1
#
_cell.length_a   1.000
_cell.length_b   1.000
_cell.length_c   1.000
_cell.angle_alpha   90.00
_cell.angle_beta   90.00
_cell.angle_gamma   90.00
#
_symmetry.space_group_name_H-M   'P 1'
#
loop_
_entity.id
_entity.type
_entity.pdbx_description
1 polymer ?
#
loop_
_entity_poly.entity_id
_entity_poly.type
_entity_poly.pdbx_seq_one_letter_code
_entity_poly.pdbx_strand_id
1 'polypeptide(L)'
;MKHLIPSASLAATIALAFALGACATQPPAPLPPDVAGQDTQGAQTAQAAPPMVGGDRDAHGCIGSAGYAWCEHTQQCERPWELAKTRGFANSAQGYEQFCRNGAAQ
;
A
#
# COMPACT_ATOMS: atom_id res chain seq x y z
N MET A 1 -21.83 -63.85 2.11
CA MET A 1 -22.27 -63.64 0.71
C MET A 1 -21.99 -62.16 0.44
N LYS A 2 -20.89 -61.69 -0.20
CA LYS A 2 -20.43 -61.86 -1.61
C LYS A 2 -21.62 -61.59 -2.56
N HIS A 3 -21.71 -60.53 -3.37
CA HIS A 3 -20.77 -59.95 -4.34
C HIS A 3 -21.10 -58.44 -4.63
N LEU A 4 -20.16 -57.48 -4.72
CA LEU A 4 -19.18 -57.07 -5.77
C LEU A 4 -19.67 -55.93 -6.71
N ILE A 5 -18.77 -54.95 -6.89
CA ILE A 5 -18.82 -53.76 -7.77
C ILE A 5 -18.44 -54.14 -9.23
N PRO A 6 -18.82 -53.35 -10.26
CA PRO A 6 -17.82 -52.71 -11.14
C PRO A 6 -18.17 -51.24 -11.49
N SER A 7 -17.21 -50.29 -11.40
CA SER A 7 -16.46 -49.68 -12.54
C SER A 7 -17.32 -48.74 -13.41
N ALA A 8 -16.93 -47.57 -13.92
CA ALA A 8 -15.79 -46.68 -13.86
C ALA A 8 -16.17 -45.47 -14.79
N SER A 9 -15.37 -44.40 -14.75
CA SER A 9 -15.26 -43.36 -15.82
C SER A 9 -16.37 -42.30 -15.82
N LEU A 10 -16.12 -40.98 -15.87
CA LEU A 10 -15.05 -40.25 -16.53
C LEU A 10 -14.67 -39.01 -15.72
N ALA A 11 -13.36 -38.85 -15.52
CA ALA A 11 -12.76 -37.58 -15.18
C ALA A 11 -13.06 -36.55 -16.28
N ALA A 12 -13.47 -35.34 -15.90
CA ALA A 12 -13.36 -34.15 -16.75
C ALA A 12 -12.58 -33.10 -15.96
N THR A 13 -11.26 -33.26 -16.00
CA THR A 13 -10.27 -32.28 -15.58
C THR A 13 -10.38 -31.05 -16.48
N ILE A 14 -11.09 -30.01 -16.04
CA ILE A 14 -10.94 -28.68 -16.65
C ILE A 14 -9.75 -28.01 -15.98
N ALA A 15 -8.57 -28.33 -16.50
CA ALA A 15 -7.35 -27.59 -16.24
C ALA A 15 -7.47 -26.23 -16.95
N LEU A 16 -7.95 -25.20 -16.25
CA LEU A 16 -7.69 -23.82 -16.67
C LEU A 16 -6.24 -23.50 -16.29
N ALA A 17 -5.32 -23.83 -17.19
CA ALA A 17 -3.98 -23.29 -17.20
C ALA A 17 -4.08 -21.78 -17.49
N PHE A 18 -4.20 -20.96 -16.44
CA PHE A 18 -3.92 -19.54 -16.56
C PHE A 18 -2.42 -19.41 -16.84
N ALA A 19 -2.13 -19.07 -18.09
CA ALA A 19 -0.80 -18.89 -18.63
C ALA A 19 0.04 -18.03 -17.70
N LEU A 20 1.17 -18.59 -17.25
CA LEU A 20 2.27 -17.85 -16.68
C LEU A 20 2.66 -16.78 -17.72
N GLY A 21 2.35 -15.52 -17.41
CA GLY A 21 2.85 -14.38 -18.16
C GLY A 21 4.37 -14.47 -18.17
N ALA A 22 4.93 -14.70 -19.35
CA ALA A 22 6.37 -14.64 -19.56
C ALA A 22 6.82 -13.21 -19.26
N CYS A 23 7.62 -13.02 -18.21
CA CYS A 23 8.49 -11.86 -18.09
C CYS A 23 9.47 -11.92 -19.27
N ALA A 24 9.16 -11.23 -20.36
CA ALA A 24 10.11 -11.00 -21.43
C ALA A 24 11.20 -10.05 -20.90
N THR A 25 12.32 -10.61 -20.43
CA THR A 25 13.55 -9.86 -20.18
C THR A 25 14.12 -9.47 -21.54
N GLN A 26 13.78 -8.27 -22.01
CA GLN A 26 14.42 -7.65 -23.17
C GLN A 26 15.91 -7.42 -22.85
N PRO A 27 16.85 -7.79 -23.75
CA PRO A 27 18.23 -7.33 -23.66
C PRO A 27 18.24 -5.79 -23.71
N PRO A 28 19.11 -5.11 -22.95
CA PRO A 28 19.23 -3.66 -23.05
C PRO A 28 19.70 -3.31 -24.47
N ALA A 29 18.82 -2.69 -25.24
CA ALA A 29 19.22 -1.97 -26.44
C ALA A 29 20.24 -0.88 -26.02
N PRO A 30 21.22 -0.54 -26.88
CA PRO A 30 22.09 0.60 -26.62
C PRO A 30 21.22 1.84 -26.44
N LEU A 31 21.38 2.49 -25.29
CA LEU A 31 20.63 3.69 -24.91
C LEU A 31 20.89 4.79 -25.96
N PRO A 32 19.85 5.51 -26.43
CA PRO A 32 20.06 6.74 -27.19
C PRO A 32 20.83 7.76 -26.31
N PRO A 33 21.61 8.69 -26.92
CA PRO A 33 22.36 9.71 -26.18
C PRO A 33 21.50 10.74 -25.41
N ASP A 34 20.18 10.56 -25.35
CA ASP A 34 19.23 11.41 -24.62
C ASP A 34 18.98 10.95 -23.17
N VAL A 35 19.95 10.29 -22.53
CA VAL A 35 20.10 10.30 -21.04
C VAL A 35 20.83 11.57 -20.60
N ALA A 36 20.57 12.69 -21.27
CA ALA A 36 20.73 13.99 -20.65
C ALA A 36 19.42 14.28 -19.90
N GLY A 37 19.52 14.43 -18.58
CA GLY A 37 18.39 14.81 -17.73
C GLY A 37 17.65 16.01 -18.35
N GLN A 38 16.42 15.78 -18.77
CA GLN A 38 15.50 16.86 -19.10
C GLN A 38 14.82 17.27 -17.81
N ASP A 39 15.55 18.07 -17.06
CA ASP A 39 15.04 18.95 -16.03
C ASP A 39 13.90 19.72 -16.67
N THR A 40 12.67 19.38 -16.31
CA THR A 40 11.50 20.15 -16.74
C THR A 40 11.56 21.49 -16.02
N GLN A 41 12.27 22.44 -16.60
CA GLN A 41 12.22 23.85 -16.24
C GLN A 41 11.28 24.55 -17.22
N GLY A 42 9.99 24.41 -16.92
CA GLY A 42 8.91 25.19 -17.53
C GLY A 42 8.30 26.14 -16.50
N ALA A 43 9.08 27.16 -16.11
CA ALA A 43 8.65 28.41 -15.47
C ALA A 43 7.88 28.36 -14.14
N GLN A 44 8.61 28.30 -13.02
CA GLN A 44 8.49 29.29 -11.92
C GLN A 44 9.85 29.47 -11.25
N THR A 45 10.65 30.42 -11.74
CA THR A 45 11.73 31.03 -10.95
C THR A 45 11.11 32.02 -9.97
N ALA A 46 10.44 31.50 -8.95
CA ALA A 46 10.55 32.09 -7.63
C ALA A 46 11.66 31.29 -6.97
N GLN A 47 12.69 31.94 -6.42
CA GLN A 47 13.61 31.28 -5.50
C GLN A 47 12.77 30.45 -4.55
N ALA A 48 12.84 29.12 -4.68
CA ALA A 48 12.03 28.23 -3.88
C ALA A 48 12.49 28.44 -2.44
N ALA A 49 11.69 29.18 -1.68
CA ALA A 49 11.81 29.19 -0.25
C ALA A 49 11.89 27.73 0.20
N PRO A 50 12.76 27.39 1.16
CA PRO A 50 12.84 26.02 1.65
C PRO A 50 11.42 25.53 1.97
N PRO A 51 11.05 24.28 1.60
CA PRO A 51 9.71 23.77 1.84
C PRO A 51 9.36 24.01 3.31
N MET A 52 8.23 24.65 3.56
CA MET A 52 7.81 24.94 4.93
C MET A 52 7.58 23.61 5.65
N VAL A 53 8.26 23.43 6.80
CA VAL A 53 8.04 22.28 7.68
C VAL A 53 6.57 22.28 8.12
N GLY A 54 5.89 21.15 7.95
CA GLY A 54 4.46 21.01 8.27
C GLY A 54 3.50 21.62 7.25
N GLY A 55 3.96 21.85 6.01
CA GLY A 55 3.10 22.25 4.89
C GLY A 55 2.21 21.12 4.33
N ASP A 56 2.39 19.89 4.81
CA ASP A 56 1.74 18.65 4.34
C ASP A 56 0.56 18.21 5.22
N ARG A 57 -0.24 19.17 5.70
CA ARG A 57 -1.45 18.88 6.47
C ARG A 57 -2.51 18.20 5.61
N ASP A 58 -3.13 17.14 6.12
CA ASP A 58 -4.31 16.50 5.50
C ASP A 58 -5.63 17.25 5.82
N ALA A 59 -6.77 16.68 5.41
CA ALA A 59 -8.10 17.26 5.64
C ALA A 59 -8.48 17.40 7.13
N HIS A 60 -7.85 16.63 8.01
CA HIS A 60 -8.01 16.71 9.46
C HIS A 60 -6.95 17.60 10.12
N GLY A 61 -6.02 18.15 9.33
CA GLY A 61 -4.91 18.96 9.82
C GLY A 61 -3.71 18.15 10.33
N CYS A 62 -3.69 16.82 10.11
CA CYS A 62 -2.59 15.97 10.55
C CYS A 62 -1.38 16.15 9.62
N ILE A 63 -0.19 16.25 10.22
CA ILE A 63 1.07 16.41 9.49
C ILE A 63 1.69 15.03 9.29
N GLY A 64 1.52 14.46 8.11
CA GLY A 64 1.99 13.10 7.79
C GLY A 64 3.51 12.96 7.90
N SER A 65 4.26 13.98 7.48
CA SER A 65 5.73 14.04 7.56
C SER A 65 6.26 14.04 8.99
N ALA A 66 5.45 14.50 9.95
CA ALA A 66 5.75 14.44 11.38
C ALA A 66 5.26 13.12 12.03
N GLY A 67 4.63 12.24 11.24
CA GLY A 67 4.18 10.93 11.69
C GLY A 67 2.79 10.91 12.30
N TYR A 68 2.00 11.96 12.10
CA TYR A 68 0.62 12.02 12.59
C TYR A 68 -0.35 11.43 11.57
N ALA A 69 -1.30 10.64 12.07
CA ALA A 69 -2.43 10.13 11.31
C ALA A 69 -3.73 10.40 12.07
N TRP A 70 -4.82 10.66 11.34
CA TRP A 70 -6.13 10.86 11.93
C TRP A 70 -6.71 9.56 12.49
N CYS A 71 -7.22 9.61 13.71
CA CYS A 71 -7.90 8.50 14.37
C CYS A 71 -9.36 8.86 14.68
N GLU A 72 -10.31 8.23 14.00
CA GLU A 72 -11.75 8.46 14.22
C GLU A 72 -12.19 8.20 15.66
N HIS A 73 -11.61 7.19 16.32
CA HIS A 73 -11.93 6.88 17.71
C HIS A 73 -11.55 8.01 18.69
N THR A 74 -10.33 8.57 18.57
CA THR A 74 -9.85 9.61 19.51
C THR A 74 -10.16 11.02 19.03
N GLN A 75 -10.65 11.15 17.78
CA GLN A 75 -10.84 12.39 17.05
C GLN A 75 -9.61 13.32 17.10
N GLN A 76 -8.43 12.71 16.99
CA GLN A 76 -7.15 13.41 17.09
C GLN A 76 -6.15 12.86 16.08
N CYS A 77 -5.15 13.70 15.79
CA CYS A 77 -3.95 13.30 15.07
C CYS A 77 -3.02 12.56 16.04
N GLU A 78 -2.91 11.25 15.85
CA GLU A 78 -2.14 10.36 16.72
C GLU A 78 -0.87 9.88 16.00
N ARG A 79 0.18 9.54 16.75
CA ARG A 79 1.35 8.83 16.21
C ARG A 79 1.13 7.33 16.39
N PRO A 80 0.93 6.54 15.32
CA PRO A 80 0.52 5.14 15.42
C PRO A 80 1.38 4.28 16.35
N TRP A 81 2.69 4.51 16.40
CA TRP A 81 3.63 3.74 17.22
C TRP A 81 3.58 4.09 18.71
N GLU A 82 3.35 5.36 19.07
CA GLU A 82 3.20 5.77 20.47
C GLU A 82 1.86 5.29 21.02
N LEU A 83 0.83 5.40 20.19
CA LEU A 83 -0.51 4.93 20.52
C LEU A 83 -0.51 3.40 20.67
N ALA A 84 0.12 2.66 19.75
CA ALA A 84 0.28 1.20 19.85
C ALA A 84 0.96 0.79 21.16
N LYS A 85 2.06 1.46 21.52
CA LYS A 85 2.78 1.22 22.78
C LYS A 85 1.90 1.50 23.99
N THR A 86 1.15 2.59 23.99
CA THR A 86 0.33 3.03 25.15
C THR A 86 -0.95 2.22 25.31
N ARG A 87 -1.58 1.84 24.20
CA ARG A 87 -2.87 1.12 24.18
C ARG A 87 -2.70 -0.40 24.10
N GLY A 88 -1.49 -0.90 23.88
CA GLY A 88 -1.19 -2.33 23.91
C GLY A 88 -1.65 -3.11 22.67
N PHE A 89 -1.59 -2.51 21.48
CA PHE A 89 -1.87 -3.19 20.21
C PHE A 89 -0.61 -3.27 19.33
N ALA A 90 -0.70 -4.05 18.25
CA ALA A 90 0.42 -4.23 17.32
C ALA A 90 0.85 -2.91 16.69
N ASN A 91 2.15 -2.59 16.71
CA ASN A 91 2.71 -1.46 15.97
C ASN A 91 2.72 -1.76 14.46
N SER A 92 1.55 -1.67 13.84
CA SER A 92 1.31 -1.90 12.42
C SER A 92 0.16 -1.03 11.91
N ALA A 93 0.11 -0.79 10.60
CA ALA A 93 -0.99 -0.06 9.97
C ALA A 93 -2.36 -0.69 10.30
N GLN A 94 -2.46 -2.01 10.18
CA GLN A 94 -3.69 -2.75 10.50
C GLN A 94 -4.10 -2.60 11.97
N GLY A 95 -3.15 -2.67 12.91
CA GLY A 95 -3.43 -2.50 14.33
C GLY A 95 -3.98 -1.11 14.65
N TYR A 96 -3.39 -0.09 14.03
CA TYR A 96 -3.85 1.30 14.15
C TYR A 96 -5.24 1.51 13.54
N GLU A 97 -5.47 1.04 12.31
CA GLU A 97 -6.77 1.14 11.64
C GLU A 97 -7.88 0.46 12.44
N GLN A 98 -7.61 -0.73 12.99
CA GLN A 98 -8.56 -1.45 13.83
C GLN A 98 -8.87 -0.68 15.12
N PHE A 99 -7.85 -0.15 15.79
CA PHE A 99 -8.03 0.67 16.99
C PHE A 99 -8.90 1.90 16.70
N CYS A 100 -8.60 2.62 15.62
CA CYS A 100 -9.29 3.85 15.26
C CYS A 100 -10.72 3.61 14.74
N ARG A 101 -11.00 2.44 14.15
CA ARG A 101 -12.35 2.08 13.69
C ARG A 101 -13.25 1.61 14.84
N ASN A 102 -12.72 0.82 15.77
CA ASN A 102 -13.53 0.13 16.77
C ASN A 102 -14.12 1.04 17.84
N GLY A 103 -13.54 2.23 18.06
CA GLY A 103 -14.05 3.15 19.05
C GLY A 103 -14.77 4.38 18.50
N ALA A 104 -14.94 4.48 17.18
CA ALA A 104 -15.77 5.50 16.54
C ALA A 104 -17.29 5.19 16.60
N ALA A 105 -17.67 4.01 17.09
CA ALA A 105 -19.05 3.51 17.14
C ALA A 105 -19.72 3.64 18.52
N GLN A 106 -19.23 4.52 19.40
CA GLN A 106 -19.78 4.74 20.74
C GLN A 106 -20.43 6.12 20.84
#